data_AF-A0A918UQ51-F1
#
_entry.id   AF-A0A918UQ51-F1
#
_cell.length_a   1.000
_cell.length_b   1.000
_cell.length_c   1.000
_cell.angle_alpha   90.00
_cell.angle_beta   90.00
_cell.angle_gamma   90.00
#
_symmetry.space_group_name_H-M   'P 1'
#
loop_
_entity.id
_entity.type
_entity.pdbx_description
1 polymer ?
#
loop_
_entity_poly.entity_id
_entity_poly.type
_entity_poly.pdbx_seq_one_letter_code
_entity_poly.pdbx_strand_id
1 'polypeptide(L)'
;MNISPAEFEKLFSAFRREAFRLETLDDYSGSSDAEMIRAFLAGEPQPDNYNQEWSDEVRGNIEAGKRMYRVHIISRPMTDYLRFELGWGYKKNAKAGEEFFILDTTNQPNPLEGVPDFWMFDESSVVSMNYAEGGKFLGAESHTSPAEWLERRDAALSRAVPFADWWERYGEA
;
A
#
# COMPACT_ATOMS: atom_id res chain seq x y z
N MET A 1 6.26 10.74 16.83
CA MET A 1 7.57 10.33 17.41
C MET A 1 8.20 9.34 16.46
N ASN A 2 9.51 9.38 16.22
CA ASN A 2 10.14 8.37 15.34
C ASN A 2 9.94 6.97 15.95
N ILE A 3 9.49 6.03 15.13
CA ILE A 3 9.34 4.62 15.50
C ILE A 3 10.54 3.84 14.94
N SER A 4 11.13 2.94 15.72
CA SER A 4 12.19 2.08 15.21
C SER A 4 11.63 1.00 14.27
N PRO A 5 12.44 0.45 13.33
CA PRO A 5 11.99 -0.63 12.46
C PRO A 5 11.42 -1.83 13.23
N ALA A 6 12.07 -2.23 14.33
CA ALA A 6 11.62 -3.34 15.16
C ALA A 6 10.32 -3.05 15.93
N GLU A 7 10.07 -1.80 16.32
CA GLU A 7 8.78 -1.42 16.91
C GLU A 7 7.67 -1.38 15.88
N PHE A 8 7.99 -0.95 14.65
CA PHE A 8 7.05 -0.92 13.55
C PHE A 8 6.65 -2.34 13.11
N GLU A 9 7.62 -3.23 12.93
CA GLU A 9 7.41 -4.66 12.60
C GLU A 9 6.52 -5.36 13.64
N LYS A 10 6.69 -5.04 14.93
CA LYS A 10 5.83 -5.57 16.01
C LYS A 10 4.36 -5.21 15.84
N LEU A 11 4.01 -4.12 15.14
CA LEU A 11 2.60 -3.78 14.93
C LEU A 11 1.89 -4.81 14.04
N PHE A 12 2.57 -5.36 13.04
CA PHE A 12 2.02 -6.39 12.13
C PHE A 12 1.78 -7.74 12.82
N SER A 13 2.51 -8.04 13.89
CA SER A 13 2.23 -9.21 14.73
C SER A 13 1.22 -8.92 15.85
N ALA A 14 1.14 -7.68 16.34
CA ALA A 14 0.34 -7.33 17.52
C ALA A 14 -1.11 -6.91 17.23
N PHE A 15 -1.42 -6.40 16.03
CA PHE A 15 -2.79 -5.97 15.71
C PHE A 15 -3.79 -7.14 15.75
N ARG A 16 -5.06 -6.85 16.04
CA ARG A 16 -6.07 -7.85 16.40
C ARG A 16 -7.25 -7.93 15.46
N ARG A 17 -7.62 -6.81 14.82
CA ARG A 17 -8.78 -6.70 13.96
C ARG A 17 -8.37 -6.37 12.54
N GLU A 18 -7.63 -5.27 12.38
CA GLU A 18 -7.34 -4.74 11.05
C GLU A 18 -6.05 -3.94 10.95
N ALA A 19 -5.44 -4.01 9.76
CA ALA A 19 -4.37 -3.13 9.32
C ALA A 19 -4.78 -2.45 7.99
N PHE A 20 -4.77 -1.13 7.99
CA PHE A 20 -5.04 -0.28 6.84
C PHE A 20 -3.74 0.38 6.34
N ARG A 21 -3.58 0.44 5.02
CA ARG A 21 -2.49 1.16 4.34
C ARG A 21 -3.05 2.23 3.39
N LEU A 22 -2.60 3.47 3.53
CA LEU A 22 -2.74 4.50 2.48
C LEU A 22 -1.40 4.68 1.75
N GLU A 23 -1.44 4.60 0.43
CA GLU A 23 -0.35 4.91 -0.49
C GLU A 23 -0.72 6.12 -1.36
N THR A 24 0.21 7.07 -1.46
CA THR A 24 -0.03 8.37 -2.09
C THR A 24 1.00 8.72 -3.17
N LEU A 25 2.05 7.91 -3.35
CA LEU A 25 3.10 8.16 -4.34
C LEU A 25 2.96 7.25 -5.56
N ASP A 26 3.19 7.82 -6.74
CA ASP A 26 3.23 7.06 -7.99
C ASP A 26 4.57 6.32 -8.21
N ASP A 27 5.54 6.45 -7.30
CA ASP A 27 6.88 5.85 -7.43
C ASP A 27 7.51 5.54 -6.07
N TYR A 28 7.72 4.25 -5.80
CA TYR A 28 8.49 3.73 -4.66
C TYR A 28 9.75 2.95 -5.12
N SER A 29 10.27 3.24 -6.32
CA SER A 29 11.43 2.55 -6.90
C SER A 29 12.69 2.64 -6.04
N GLY A 30 12.90 3.76 -5.33
CA GLY A 30 14.00 3.96 -4.39
C GLY A 30 13.96 3.07 -3.15
N SER A 31 12.87 2.32 -2.93
CA SER A 31 12.72 1.32 -1.86
C SER A 31 12.33 -0.06 -2.35
N SER A 32 12.39 -0.25 -3.67
CA SER A 32 12.07 -1.53 -4.32
C SER A 32 13.31 -2.16 -4.92
N ASP A 33 13.24 -3.46 -5.18
CA ASP A 33 14.30 -4.18 -5.88
C ASP A 33 14.34 -3.75 -7.36
N ALA A 34 15.41 -3.04 -7.73
CA ALA A 34 15.62 -2.56 -9.09
C ALA A 34 15.74 -3.71 -10.11
N GLU A 35 16.14 -4.92 -9.71
CA GLU A 35 16.15 -6.10 -10.59
C GLU A 35 14.73 -6.56 -10.92
N MET A 36 13.84 -6.58 -9.92
CA MET A 36 12.43 -6.96 -10.12
C MET A 36 11.70 -5.98 -11.03
N ILE A 37 11.94 -4.66 -10.85
CA ILE A 37 11.38 -3.64 -11.73
C ILE A 37 11.87 -3.84 -13.17
N ARG A 38 13.18 -4.04 -13.36
CA ARG A 38 13.74 -4.29 -14.70
C ARG A 38 13.15 -5.53 -15.36
N ALA A 39 13.05 -6.64 -14.63
CA ALA A 39 12.48 -7.89 -15.13
C ALA A 39 11.01 -7.70 -15.57
N PHE A 40 10.20 -7.01 -14.76
CA PHE A 40 8.82 -6.66 -15.11
C PHE A 40 8.73 -5.86 -16.41
N LEU A 41 9.54 -4.80 -16.54
CA LEU A 41 9.55 -3.94 -17.72
C LEU A 41 10.06 -4.66 -18.97
N ALA A 42 10.89 -5.69 -18.81
CA ALA A 42 11.31 -6.58 -19.89
C ALA A 42 10.25 -7.62 -20.28
N GLY A 43 9.13 -7.70 -19.56
CA GLY A 43 8.07 -8.69 -19.79
C GLY A 43 8.43 -10.10 -19.30
N GLU A 44 9.42 -10.21 -18.41
CA GLU A 44 9.77 -11.49 -17.79
C GLU A 44 8.66 -11.96 -16.84
N PRO A 45 8.54 -13.27 -16.57
CA PRO A 45 7.58 -13.76 -15.59
C PRO A 45 7.98 -13.34 -14.16
N GLN A 46 6.97 -13.10 -13.31
CA GLN A 46 7.19 -12.87 -11.88
C GLN A 46 7.89 -14.09 -11.25
N PRO A 47 9.00 -13.92 -10.52
CA PRO A 47 9.63 -15.01 -9.78
C PRO A 47 8.70 -15.60 -8.71
N ASP A 48 8.71 -16.92 -8.54
CA ASP A 48 7.83 -17.61 -7.57
C ASP A 48 7.97 -17.06 -6.15
N ASN A 49 9.20 -16.74 -5.74
CA ASN A 49 9.55 -16.22 -4.41
C ASN A 49 9.45 -14.70 -4.27
N TYR A 50 9.01 -13.95 -5.29
CA TYR A 50 8.88 -12.49 -5.23
C TYR A 50 8.02 -12.05 -4.04
N ASN A 51 8.55 -11.26 -3.10
CA ASN A 51 7.84 -10.82 -1.89
C ASN A 51 7.16 -11.96 -1.09
N GLN A 52 7.77 -13.15 -1.07
CA GLN A 52 7.15 -14.32 -0.41
C GLN A 52 6.97 -14.12 1.10
N GLU A 53 7.97 -13.55 1.78
CA GLU A 53 7.91 -13.31 3.23
C GLU A 53 6.71 -12.42 3.61
N TRP A 54 6.54 -11.29 2.90
CA TRP A 54 5.39 -10.41 3.10
C TRP A 54 4.07 -11.11 2.74
N SER A 55 4.03 -11.87 1.63
CA SER A 55 2.83 -12.61 1.25
C SER A 55 2.43 -13.64 2.30
N ASP A 56 3.39 -14.26 2.98
CA ASP A 56 3.14 -15.23 4.04
C ASP A 56 2.70 -14.55 5.33
N GLU A 57 3.26 -13.37 5.66
CA GLU A 57 2.80 -12.55 6.78
C GLU A 57 1.36 -12.07 6.61
N VAL A 58 0.99 -11.60 5.41
CA VAL A 58 -0.40 -11.26 5.05
C VAL A 58 -1.28 -12.49 5.24
N ARG A 59 -0.92 -13.62 4.62
CA ARG A 59 -1.73 -14.84 4.69
C ARG A 59 -1.95 -15.29 6.13
N GLY A 60 -0.91 -15.30 6.96
CA GLY A 60 -1.01 -15.68 8.37
C GLY A 60 -1.97 -14.77 9.17
N ASN A 61 -1.99 -13.46 8.89
CA ASN A 61 -2.93 -12.55 9.52
C ASN A 61 -4.37 -12.77 9.04
N ILE A 62 -4.58 -13.02 7.74
CA ILE A 62 -5.91 -13.34 7.18
C ILE A 62 -6.45 -14.66 7.75
N GLU A 63 -5.62 -15.71 7.81
CA GLU A 63 -5.99 -17.00 8.40
C GLU A 63 -6.30 -16.91 9.90
N ALA A 64 -5.69 -15.95 10.59
CA ALA A 64 -6.02 -15.61 11.98
C ALA A 64 -7.32 -14.80 12.14
N GLY A 65 -8.07 -14.56 11.05
CA GLY A 65 -9.34 -13.84 11.06
C GLY A 65 -9.20 -12.31 11.11
N LYS A 66 -8.00 -11.77 10.85
CA LYS A 66 -7.76 -10.34 10.78
C LYS A 66 -7.95 -9.83 9.36
N ARG A 67 -8.14 -8.52 9.20
CA ARG A 67 -8.28 -7.87 7.91
C ARG A 67 -7.03 -7.06 7.57
N MET A 68 -6.54 -7.18 6.33
CA MET A 68 -5.50 -6.28 5.81
C MET A 68 -6.01 -5.66 4.52
N TYR A 69 -5.95 -4.34 4.43
CA TYR A 69 -6.46 -3.65 3.26
C TYR A 69 -5.74 -2.34 2.96
N ARG A 70 -5.76 -1.97 1.69
CA ARG A 70 -4.98 -0.87 1.15
C ARG A 70 -5.81 0.01 0.24
N VAL A 71 -5.65 1.32 0.38
CA VAL A 71 -6.07 2.30 -0.62
C VAL A 71 -4.82 2.93 -1.25
N HIS A 72 -4.74 2.91 -2.57
CA HIS A 72 -3.74 3.66 -3.32
C HIS A 72 -4.43 4.80 -4.09
N ILE A 73 -3.97 6.03 -3.88
CA ILE A 73 -4.35 7.19 -4.67
C ILE A 73 -3.54 7.17 -5.96
N ILE A 74 -4.20 7.04 -7.12
CA ILE A 74 -3.52 6.94 -8.42
C ILE A 74 -4.09 7.98 -9.37
N SER A 75 -3.21 8.64 -10.12
CA SER A 75 -3.57 9.39 -11.32
C SER A 75 -2.98 8.73 -12.56
N ARG A 76 -3.71 8.78 -13.68
CA ARG A 76 -3.27 8.21 -14.96
C ARG A 76 -2.68 9.29 -15.89
N PRO A 77 -1.80 8.91 -16.83
CA PRO A 77 -1.30 7.56 -17.12
C PRO A 77 -0.42 6.98 -16.00
N MET A 78 -0.47 5.66 -15.79
CA MET A 78 0.34 5.00 -14.77
C MET A 78 1.83 5.10 -15.11
N THR A 79 2.65 5.34 -14.08
CA THR A 79 4.11 5.22 -14.19
C THR A 79 4.51 3.76 -14.40
N ASP A 80 5.75 3.55 -14.86
CA ASP A 80 6.37 2.21 -14.94
C ASP A 80 6.35 1.51 -13.59
N TYR A 81 6.59 2.25 -12.51
CA TYR A 81 6.56 1.73 -11.15
C TYR A 81 5.14 1.30 -10.75
N LEU A 82 4.11 2.11 -10.99
CA LEU A 82 2.73 1.72 -10.69
C LEU A 82 2.32 0.46 -11.46
N ARG A 83 2.68 0.37 -12.74
CA ARG A 83 2.41 -0.85 -13.54
C ARG A 83 3.05 -2.08 -12.90
N PHE A 84 4.29 -1.96 -12.44
CA PHE A 84 5.01 -3.02 -11.72
C PHE A 84 4.33 -3.36 -10.39
N GLU A 85 4.08 -2.38 -9.54
CA GLU A 85 3.54 -2.59 -8.19
C GLU A 85 2.14 -3.21 -8.22
N LEU A 86 1.25 -2.69 -9.07
CA LEU A 86 -0.10 -3.20 -9.20
C LEU A 86 -0.10 -4.56 -9.93
N GLY A 87 0.70 -4.68 -11.00
CA GLY A 87 0.76 -5.87 -11.84
C GLY A 87 1.40 -7.09 -11.15
N TRP A 88 2.40 -6.88 -10.30
CA TRP A 88 3.10 -7.95 -9.58
C TRP A 88 2.74 -8.00 -8.10
N GLY A 89 2.89 -6.89 -7.38
CA GLY A 89 2.66 -6.80 -5.94
C GLY A 89 1.21 -7.05 -5.57
N TYR A 90 0.29 -6.22 -6.07
CA TYR A 90 -1.11 -6.27 -5.65
C TYR A 90 -1.77 -7.57 -6.08
N LYS A 91 -1.51 -8.03 -7.32
CA LYS A 91 -2.01 -9.32 -7.80
C LYS A 91 -1.49 -10.51 -6.99
N LYS A 92 -0.26 -10.46 -6.43
CA LYS A 92 0.25 -11.53 -5.56
C LYS A 92 -0.41 -11.47 -4.18
N ASN A 93 -0.41 -10.31 -3.53
CA ASN A 93 -0.95 -10.17 -2.18
C ASN A 93 -2.48 -10.35 -2.11
N ALA A 94 -3.21 -9.99 -3.18
CA ALA A 94 -4.64 -10.27 -3.26
C ALA A 94 -4.94 -11.77 -3.18
N LYS A 95 -4.05 -12.63 -3.71
CA LYS A 95 -4.15 -14.10 -3.55
C LYS A 95 -3.86 -14.57 -2.13
N ALA A 96 -3.14 -13.76 -1.33
CA ALA A 96 -2.92 -14.01 0.10
C ALA A 96 -4.07 -13.46 0.97
N GLY A 97 -5.00 -12.69 0.40
CA GLY A 97 -6.19 -12.17 1.07
C GLY A 97 -6.13 -10.68 1.45
N GLU A 98 -5.06 -9.94 1.10
CA GLU A 98 -5.05 -8.47 1.25
C GLU A 98 -6.07 -7.85 0.28
N GLU A 99 -6.92 -6.96 0.78
CA GLU A 99 -7.88 -6.24 -0.05
C GLU A 99 -7.26 -4.95 -0.59
N PHE A 100 -7.44 -4.67 -1.88
CA PHE A 100 -6.89 -3.46 -2.51
C PHE A 100 -8.00 -2.62 -3.10
N PHE A 101 -7.87 -1.31 -2.93
CA PHE A 101 -8.78 -0.31 -3.43
C PHE A 101 -8.00 0.83 -4.09
N ILE A 102 -8.53 1.37 -5.18
CA ILE A 102 -7.91 2.47 -5.93
C ILE A 102 -8.79 3.71 -5.81
N LEU A 103 -8.22 4.79 -5.29
CA LEU A 103 -8.79 6.13 -5.36
C LEU A 103 -8.21 6.81 -6.61
N ASP A 104 -8.96 6.75 -7.71
CA ASP A 104 -8.55 7.34 -8.99
C ASP A 104 -8.81 8.86 -9.00
N THR A 105 -7.75 9.65 -9.16
CA THR A 105 -7.81 11.13 -9.23
C THR A 105 -7.63 11.68 -10.64
N THR A 106 -7.58 10.83 -11.67
CA THR A 106 -7.29 11.22 -13.06
C THR A 106 -8.18 12.36 -13.57
N ASN A 107 -9.47 12.35 -13.22
CA ASN A 107 -10.46 13.34 -13.68
C ASN A 107 -11.14 14.09 -12.53
N GLN A 108 -10.54 14.09 -11.34
CA GLN A 108 -11.14 14.71 -10.16
C GLN A 108 -10.07 15.15 -9.15
N PRO A 109 -10.30 16.19 -8.34
CA PRO A 109 -9.34 16.61 -7.32
C PRO A 109 -9.03 15.48 -6.34
N ASN A 110 -7.78 15.42 -5.86
CA ASN A 110 -7.39 14.52 -4.78
C ASN A 110 -7.96 15.03 -3.44
N PRO A 111 -8.90 14.33 -2.80
CA PRO A 111 -9.48 14.76 -1.52
C PRO A 111 -8.50 14.66 -0.34
N LEU A 112 -7.36 14.00 -0.53
CA LEU A 112 -6.33 13.73 0.46
C LEU A 112 -4.99 14.36 0.05
N GLU A 113 -5.03 15.45 -0.72
CA GLU A 113 -3.83 16.19 -1.09
C GLU A 113 -3.05 16.63 0.17
N GLY A 114 -1.74 16.36 0.19
CA GLY A 114 -0.86 16.66 1.32
C GLY A 114 -0.95 15.67 2.49
N VAL A 115 -1.83 14.65 2.44
CA VAL A 115 -1.82 13.55 3.41
C VAL A 115 -0.64 12.63 3.10
N PRO A 116 0.23 12.31 4.07
CA PRO A 116 1.32 11.38 3.84
C PRO A 116 0.80 9.94 3.77
N ASP A 117 1.60 9.07 3.16
CA ASP A 117 1.50 7.63 3.35
C ASP A 117 1.40 7.25 4.83
N PHE A 118 0.53 6.31 5.17
CA PHE A 118 0.48 5.78 6.53
C PHE A 118 -0.04 4.35 6.61
N TRP A 119 0.31 3.71 7.72
CA TRP A 119 -0.32 2.51 8.22
C TRP A 119 -1.18 2.85 9.44
N MET A 120 -2.31 2.18 9.58
CA MET A 120 -3.17 2.24 10.76
C MET A 120 -3.52 0.83 11.20
N PHE A 121 -3.34 0.55 12.48
CA PHE A 121 -3.66 -0.72 13.10
C PHE A 121 -4.75 -0.53 14.14
N ASP A 122 -5.79 -1.35 14.06
CA ASP A 122 -6.92 -1.41 14.99
C ASP A 122 -7.56 -0.05 15.32
N GLU A 123 -7.56 0.89 14.36
CA GLU A 123 -8.10 2.25 14.52
C GLU A 123 -7.45 3.09 15.63
N SER A 124 -6.33 2.63 16.19
CA SER A 124 -5.71 3.24 17.37
C SER A 124 -4.24 3.58 17.21
N SER A 125 -3.51 2.79 16.42
CA SER A 125 -2.06 2.93 16.25
C SER A 125 -1.77 3.37 14.83
N VAL A 126 -1.24 4.58 14.65
CA VAL A 126 -0.97 5.14 13.33
C VAL A 126 0.52 5.39 13.16
N VAL A 127 1.03 5.02 11.99
CA VAL A 127 2.42 5.20 11.59
C VAL A 127 2.47 5.87 10.23
N SER A 128 2.93 7.12 10.16
CA SER A 128 3.16 7.80 8.87
C SER A 128 4.53 7.43 8.31
N MET A 129 4.63 7.37 6.99
CA MET A 129 5.83 7.00 6.26
C MET A 129 6.43 8.23 5.59
N ASN A 130 7.72 8.45 5.77
CA ASN A 130 8.44 9.55 5.15
C ASN A 130 9.31 9.01 4.01
N TYR A 131 9.16 9.60 2.82
CA TYR A 131 9.93 9.25 1.63
C TYR A 131 10.66 10.48 1.08
N ALA A 132 11.83 10.27 0.51
CA ALA A 132 12.47 11.27 -0.35
C ALA A 132 11.86 11.24 -1.76
N GLU A 133 12.29 12.18 -2.59
CA GLU A 133 12.07 12.11 -4.04
C GLU A 133 12.55 10.77 -4.60
N GLY A 134 11.79 10.21 -5.56
CA GLY A 134 12.04 8.88 -6.11
C GLY A 134 11.68 7.73 -5.15
N GLY A 135 10.87 8.00 -4.12
CA GLY A 135 10.26 6.94 -3.32
C GLY A 135 11.20 6.23 -2.35
N LYS A 136 12.34 6.83 -2.02
CA LYS A 136 13.29 6.27 -1.05
C LYS A 136 12.79 6.49 0.38
N PHE A 137 12.51 5.41 1.11
CA PHE A 137 12.10 5.45 2.50
C PHE A 137 13.16 6.10 3.40
N LEU A 138 12.74 7.09 4.19
CA LEU A 138 13.57 7.84 5.11
C LEU A 138 13.33 7.45 6.57
N GLY A 139 12.16 6.91 6.88
CA GLY A 139 11.76 6.54 8.23
C GLY A 139 10.26 6.68 8.44
N ALA A 140 9.83 6.37 9.66
CA ALA A 140 8.43 6.38 10.02
C ALA A 140 8.21 7.06 11.38
N GLU A 141 7.01 7.61 11.56
CA GLU A 141 6.61 8.29 12.77
C GLU A 141 5.32 7.71 13.33
N SER A 142 5.33 7.36 14.62
CA SER A 142 4.13 6.99 15.35
C SER A 142 3.35 8.22 15.82
N HIS A 143 2.02 8.10 15.72
CA HIS A 143 1.05 9.11 16.12
C HIS A 143 0.14 8.56 17.22
N THR A 144 -0.15 9.38 18.23
CA THR A 144 -0.91 8.98 19.42
C THR A 144 -2.38 9.40 19.38
N SER A 145 -2.78 10.25 18.42
CA SER A 145 -4.15 10.73 18.25
C SER A 145 -4.72 10.20 16.92
N PRO A 146 -5.56 9.15 16.94
CA PRO A 146 -5.99 8.48 15.71
C PRO A 146 -7.13 9.21 14.98
N ALA A 147 -7.83 10.15 15.61
CA ALA A 147 -9.08 10.71 15.09
C ALA A 147 -8.94 11.33 13.69
N GLU A 148 -7.95 12.20 13.47
CA GLU A 148 -7.72 12.82 12.15
C GLU A 148 -7.32 11.79 11.08
N TRP A 149 -6.64 10.71 11.48
CA TRP A 149 -6.19 9.66 10.57
C TRP A 149 -7.33 8.74 10.17
N LEU A 150 -8.30 8.54 11.07
CA LEU A 150 -9.52 7.80 10.78
C LEU A 150 -10.37 8.53 9.76
N GLU A 151 -10.52 9.86 9.91
CA GLU A 151 -11.21 10.68 8.91
C GLU A 151 -10.54 10.59 7.54
N ARG A 152 -9.20 10.58 7.48
CA ARG A 152 -8.44 10.40 6.23
C ARG A 152 -8.66 9.02 5.61
N ARG A 153 -8.61 7.94 6.41
CA ARG A 153 -8.90 6.57 5.97
C ARG A 153 -10.31 6.47 5.39
N ASP A 154 -11.30 6.96 6.13
CA ASP A 154 -12.71 6.86 5.76
C ASP A 154 -13.00 7.68 4.49
N ALA A 155 -12.41 8.87 4.37
CA ALA A 155 -12.46 9.67 3.16
C ALA A 155 -11.84 8.93 1.96
N ALA A 156 -10.71 8.24 2.15
CA ALA A 156 -10.07 7.42 1.12
C ALA A 156 -11.00 6.29 0.65
N LEU A 157 -11.49 5.48 1.59
CA LEU A 157 -12.35 4.32 1.32
C LEU A 157 -13.67 4.72 0.65
N SER A 158 -14.28 5.84 1.06
CA SER A 158 -15.58 6.28 0.52
C SER A 158 -15.56 6.58 -0.98
N ARG A 159 -14.37 6.80 -1.55
CA ARG A 159 -14.16 7.18 -2.96
C ARG A 159 -13.36 6.15 -3.74
N ALA A 160 -12.77 5.18 -3.05
CA ALA A 160 -11.98 4.15 -3.68
C ALA A 160 -12.88 3.02 -4.22
N VAL A 161 -12.47 2.41 -5.32
CA VAL A 161 -13.14 1.24 -5.91
C VAL A 161 -12.25 0.01 -5.75
N PRO A 162 -12.81 -1.23 -5.73
CA PRO A 162 -12.00 -2.44 -5.68
C PRO A 162 -10.94 -2.46 -6.79
N PHE A 163 -9.71 -2.84 -6.44
CA PHE A 163 -8.59 -2.91 -7.37
C PHE A 163 -8.88 -3.80 -8.58
N ALA A 164 -9.55 -4.94 -8.39
CA ALA A 164 -9.90 -5.84 -9.48
C ALA A 164 -10.75 -5.14 -10.56
N ASP A 165 -11.79 -4.42 -10.14
CA ASP A 165 -12.71 -3.70 -11.05
C ASP A 165 -11.99 -2.54 -11.74
N TRP A 166 -11.10 -1.84 -11.04
CA TRP A 166 -10.32 -0.74 -11.60
C TRP A 166 -9.27 -1.27 -12.59
N TRP A 167 -8.57 -2.34 -12.24
CA TRP A 167 -7.51 -2.95 -13.03
C TRP A 167 -8.03 -3.57 -14.32
N GLU A 168 -9.22 -4.20 -14.31
CA GLU A 168 -9.86 -4.70 -15.53
C GLU A 168 -10.11 -3.57 -16.56
N ARG A 169 -10.44 -2.36 -16.08
CA ARG A 169 -10.78 -1.22 -16.95
C ARG A 169 -9.55 -0.45 -17.43
N TYR A 170 -8.50 -0.36 -16.61
CA TYR A 170 -7.41 0.59 -16.82
C TYR A 170 -6.01 0.00 -16.69
N GLY A 171 -5.86 -1.26 -16.27
CA GLY A 171 -4.56 -1.89 -16.00
C GLY A 171 -3.70 -2.13 -17.24
N GLU A 172 -4.32 -2.21 -18.42
CA GLU A 172 -3.65 -2.40 -19.72
C GLU A 172 -3.68 -1.14 -20.61
N ALA A 173 -4.23 -0.04 -20.12
CA ALA A 173 -4.45 1.20 -20.88
C ALA A 173 -3.23 2.14 -20.90
#